data_AF-A0A5N6P0S9-F1
#
_entry.id   AF-A0A5N6P0S9-F1
#
_cell.length_a   1.000
_cell.length_b   1.000
_cell.length_c   1.000
_cell.angle_alpha   90.00
_cell.angle_beta   90.00
_cell.angle_gamma   90.00
#
_symmetry.space_group_name_H-M   'P 1'
#
loop_
_entity.id
_entity.type
_entity.pdbx_description
1 polymer ?
#
loop_
_entity_poly.entity_id
_entity_poly.type
_entity_poly.pdbx_seq_one_letter_code
_entity_poly.pdbx_strand_id
1 'polypeptide(L)'
;MHIGMGLGFKEILLIFLFLLVQCSCLENNSSQRVITAPLKETIGTVIDGANFGETFNSDITTDEPGGKNSRNSKVSVTTVALFTLAMAAATGLGALPFFFVELDAQWAGICNGMAAGVMLAASFDLIEEGRDHGSGNWVVIGILTGGVFIWLCKQFLEHYGEVSMLDIKGADANKVILVIGIMTLHSFGEGSGVGVSFAGSKGLSQGLLVTLAIAVHNIPEGLAVSMVLASRGVSPQNAMLWSVITSLPQPIVAVPSFICADAFNKMLPFCTGFAAGCMIWMVVAEVLPDAFKEASPSHVASAATLSVATMEAFGAMFRNLGLNYNSEGASGFLVSLLFGLGPLLGGNILVAFALAFNLQHALLTGVASGIAFVLGAWRPLQLLFSSKMSFFTLTFLLAMGSTFTHLSTSAANKLATQKKTSASTLSNATGFPISAFTLQSMLSCLAVALHAVAEGLALGVAAPKAYGFGRHMVLPVSLHGLTRGAAVASCIFGATDSWYGSLAGSGLIGIVGPVSAIAAILSGIDYSGLDHLMAFACGGLIPCFWSMLRRAMRLDTQKSTMGVMAGVGFATVCLMSTKLVCLHTPYCNSAPEAVR
;
A
#
# COMPACT_ATOMS: atom_id res chain seq x y z
N MET A 1 -44.01 8.01 5.12
CA MET A 1 -43.65 6.72 4.50
C MET A 1 -42.92 7.02 3.19
N HIS A 2 -41.59 7.12 3.25
CA HIS A 2 -40.67 6.98 2.11
C HIS A 2 -39.26 6.84 2.74
N ILE A 3 -38.84 5.59 2.93
CA ILE A 3 -37.50 5.23 3.40
C ILE A 3 -36.61 5.25 2.16
N GLY A 4 -35.82 6.30 1.99
CA GLY A 4 -34.78 6.38 0.97
C GLY A 4 -33.52 5.67 1.46
N MET A 5 -33.52 4.33 1.44
CA MET A 5 -32.29 3.55 1.53
C MET A 5 -31.61 3.55 0.16
N GLY A 6 -30.79 4.57 -0.08
CA GLY A 6 -29.86 4.61 -1.20
C GLY A 6 -28.45 4.33 -0.71
N LEU A 7 -28.15 3.07 -0.36
CA LEU A 7 -26.76 2.63 -0.29
C LEU A 7 -26.33 2.44 -1.76
N GLY A 8 -25.36 3.21 -2.22
CA GLY A 8 -24.97 3.22 -3.63
C GLY A 8 -24.50 1.83 -4.07
N PHE A 9 -25.00 1.38 -5.22
CA PHE A 9 -24.57 0.12 -5.86
C PHE A 9 -23.03 0.03 -5.99
N LYS A 10 -22.34 1.17 -6.10
CA LYS A 10 -20.88 1.27 -6.10
C LYS A 10 -20.23 0.90 -4.76
N GLU A 11 -20.76 1.35 -3.62
CA GLU A 11 -20.21 1.01 -2.29
C GLU A 11 -20.42 -0.47 -1.97
N ILE A 12 -21.59 -1.02 -2.33
CA ILE A 12 -21.89 -2.45 -2.19
C ILE A 12 -20.97 -3.27 -3.09
N LEU A 13 -20.75 -2.84 -4.33
CA LEU A 13 -19.87 -3.53 -5.28
C LEU A 13 -18.42 -3.51 -4.83
N LEU A 14 -17.92 -2.41 -4.23
CA LEU A 14 -16.54 -2.31 -3.74
C LEU A 14 -16.31 -3.17 -2.49
N ILE A 15 -17.27 -3.15 -1.55
CA ILE A 15 -17.26 -4.03 -0.36
C ILE A 15 -17.37 -5.50 -0.80
N PHE A 16 -18.20 -5.80 -1.79
CA PHE A 16 -18.36 -7.14 -2.35
C PHE A 16 -17.12 -7.61 -3.12
N LEU A 17 -16.46 -6.75 -3.91
CA LEU A 17 -15.22 -7.06 -4.62
C LEU A 17 -14.07 -7.30 -3.64
N PHE A 18 -13.96 -6.48 -2.59
CA PHE A 18 -12.94 -6.63 -1.55
C PHE A 18 -13.16 -7.89 -0.69
N LEU A 19 -14.43 -8.22 -0.37
CA LEU A 19 -14.79 -9.47 0.28
C LEU A 19 -14.55 -10.70 -0.62
N LEU A 20 -14.78 -10.59 -1.93
CA LEU A 20 -14.47 -11.64 -2.90
C LEU A 20 -12.97 -11.91 -3.00
N VAL A 21 -12.13 -10.88 -2.99
CA VAL A 21 -10.67 -11.03 -3.01
C VAL A 21 -10.17 -11.74 -1.74
N GLN A 22 -10.76 -11.50 -0.58
CA GLN A 22 -10.41 -12.23 0.66
C GLN A 22 -10.98 -13.66 0.72
N CYS A 23 -12.14 -13.90 0.10
CA CYS A 23 -12.76 -15.24 0.06
C CYS A 23 -12.11 -16.17 -0.99
N SER A 24 -11.47 -15.61 -2.02
CA SER A 24 -10.86 -16.37 -3.13
C SER A 24 -9.63 -17.20 -2.73
N CYS A 25 -9.13 -17.07 -1.51
CA CYS A 25 -8.11 -17.97 -0.96
C CYS A 25 -8.66 -19.34 -0.52
N LEU A 26 -9.97 -19.56 -0.60
CA LEU A 26 -10.65 -20.72 -0.01
C LEU A 26 -11.80 -21.24 -0.89
N GLU A 27 -11.54 -21.61 -2.14
CA GLU A 27 -12.18 -22.76 -2.83
C GLU A 27 -11.80 -22.77 -4.31
N ASN A 28 -11.18 -23.87 -4.74
CA ASN A 28 -11.00 -24.20 -6.14
C ASN A 28 -11.73 -25.54 -6.37
N ASN A 29 -12.83 -25.52 -7.13
CA ASN A 29 -13.19 -26.66 -8.00
C ASN A 29 -14.25 -26.27 -9.05
N SER A 30 -13.76 -26.26 -10.29
CA SER A 30 -14.39 -26.42 -11.61
C SER A 30 -15.92 -26.52 -11.74
N SER A 31 -16.47 -25.77 -12.72
CA SER A 31 -16.98 -26.39 -13.97
C SER A 31 -17.18 -25.35 -15.08
N GLN A 32 -16.78 -25.73 -16.30
CA GLN A 32 -16.82 -24.93 -17.53
C GLN A 32 -18.23 -24.45 -17.91
N ARG A 33 -18.32 -23.21 -18.44
CA ARG A 33 -19.19 -22.95 -19.59
C ARG A 33 -18.67 -21.75 -20.41
N VAL A 34 -18.33 -22.04 -21.66
CA VAL A 34 -17.94 -21.11 -22.72
C VAL A 34 -19.11 -20.17 -23.02
N ILE A 35 -18.88 -18.86 -22.97
CA ILE A 35 -19.79 -17.86 -23.57
C ILE A 35 -18.93 -16.87 -24.37
N THR A 36 -19.17 -16.87 -25.67
CA THR A 36 -18.60 -16.02 -26.71
C THR A 36 -18.98 -14.55 -26.57
N ALA A 37 -18.05 -13.67 -26.95
CA ALA A 37 -18.20 -12.21 -26.98
C ALA A 37 -19.28 -11.73 -27.97
N PRO A 38 -19.94 -10.58 -27.70
CA PRO A 38 -20.53 -9.76 -28.76
C PRO A 38 -19.58 -8.63 -29.17
N LEU A 39 -19.58 -8.36 -30.47
CA LEU A 39 -18.82 -7.34 -31.18
C LEU A 39 -18.97 -5.94 -30.58
N LYS A 40 -17.86 -5.19 -30.55
CA LYS A 40 -17.88 -3.74 -30.36
C LYS A 40 -17.93 -3.07 -31.74
N GLU A 41 -19.06 -2.44 -32.02
CA GLU A 41 -19.25 -1.63 -33.23
C GLU A 41 -18.27 -0.46 -33.28
N THR A 42 -17.77 -0.25 -34.49
CA THR A 42 -16.90 0.85 -34.91
C THR A 42 -17.76 2.08 -35.17
N ILE A 43 -17.52 3.17 -34.44
CA ILE A 43 -17.92 4.51 -34.89
C ILE A 43 -16.69 5.40 -34.79
N GLY A 44 -16.11 5.69 -35.95
CA GLY A 44 -15.12 6.74 -36.12
C GLY A 44 -15.82 8.10 -36.18
N THR A 45 -15.21 9.09 -35.55
CA THR A 45 -15.42 10.49 -35.88
C THR A 45 -14.06 11.15 -35.99
N VAL A 46 -13.61 11.22 -37.24
CA VAL A 46 -12.55 12.10 -37.74
C VAL A 46 -13.05 13.54 -37.56
N ILE A 47 -12.25 14.40 -36.93
CA ILE A 47 -12.34 15.85 -37.11
C ILE A 47 -10.92 16.34 -37.38
N ASP A 48 -10.60 16.45 -38.66
CA ASP A 48 -9.51 17.27 -39.18
C ASP A 48 -9.97 18.73 -39.27
N GLY A 49 -9.07 19.66 -39.00
CA GLY A 49 -9.32 21.09 -39.18
C GLY A 49 -8.10 21.95 -38.84
N ALA A 50 -7.07 21.87 -39.68
CA ALA A 50 -5.99 22.86 -39.74
C ALA A 50 -6.43 24.14 -40.46
N ASN A 51 -6.04 25.32 -39.93
CA ASN A 51 -5.58 26.53 -40.65
C ASN A 51 -5.55 27.73 -39.65
N PHE A 52 -4.39 28.35 -39.38
CA PHE A 52 -3.65 29.39 -40.13
C PHE A 52 -4.13 30.83 -39.88
N GLY A 53 -3.18 31.74 -39.60
CA GLY A 53 -3.32 33.20 -39.68
C GLY A 53 -3.04 33.94 -38.35
N GLU A 54 -1.80 34.29 -38.00
CA GLU A 54 -1.05 35.52 -38.34
C GLU A 54 -1.55 36.86 -37.73
N THR A 55 -0.60 37.54 -37.05
CA THR A 55 -0.33 39.00 -36.97
C THR A 55 -0.80 39.88 -35.79
N PHE A 56 0.18 40.70 -35.34
CA PHE A 56 0.16 42.12 -34.90
C PHE A 56 0.53 42.49 -33.44
N ASN A 57 1.81 42.89 -33.24
CA ASN A 57 2.37 44.21 -32.77
C ASN A 57 1.48 45.13 -31.89
N SER A 58 1.95 45.97 -30.95
CA SER A 58 3.28 46.52 -30.60
C SER A 58 3.21 47.34 -29.27
N ASP A 59 4.39 47.73 -28.75
CA ASP A 59 4.72 48.96 -27.95
C ASP A 59 4.27 49.10 -26.47
N ILE A 60 4.90 49.88 -25.57
CA ILE A 60 6.27 50.35 -25.23
C ILE A 60 6.13 50.92 -23.79
N THR A 61 7.12 50.69 -22.92
CA THR A 61 7.50 51.33 -21.63
C THR A 61 6.48 52.03 -20.70
N THR A 62 6.54 51.70 -19.40
CA THR A 62 6.78 52.67 -18.30
C THR A 62 7.32 51.96 -17.06
N ASP A 63 8.46 52.44 -16.57
CA ASP A 63 9.02 52.17 -15.25
C ASP A 63 8.09 52.67 -14.13
N GLU A 64 7.84 51.83 -13.12
CA GLU A 64 7.67 52.28 -11.73
C GLU A 64 8.13 51.20 -10.72
N PRO A 65 8.82 51.57 -9.62
CA PRO A 65 9.42 50.65 -8.68
C PRO A 65 8.45 50.31 -7.54
N GLY A 66 7.94 49.08 -7.51
CA GLY A 66 6.96 48.70 -6.48
C GLY A 66 6.67 47.21 -6.35
N GLY A 67 7.65 46.34 -6.59
CA GLY A 67 7.49 44.90 -6.48
C GLY A 67 7.90 44.37 -5.10
N LYS A 68 6.93 44.15 -4.21
CA LYS A 68 7.09 43.29 -3.03
C LYS A 68 7.64 41.94 -3.50
N ASN A 69 8.90 41.66 -3.17
CA ASN A 69 9.63 40.44 -3.48
C ASN A 69 8.76 39.18 -3.30
N SER A 70 8.26 38.62 -4.41
CA SER A 70 7.92 37.21 -4.47
C SER A 70 9.23 36.45 -4.29
N ARG A 71 9.45 35.99 -3.06
CA ARG A 71 10.61 35.18 -2.68
C ARG A 71 10.44 33.82 -3.35
N ASN A 72 10.75 33.72 -4.65
CA ASN A 72 10.92 32.44 -5.32
C ASN A 72 11.88 31.61 -4.47
N SER A 73 11.36 30.58 -3.81
CA SER A 73 12.15 29.65 -3.03
C SER A 73 13.08 28.93 -4.00
N LYS A 74 14.31 29.44 -4.14
CA LYS A 74 15.36 28.74 -4.90
C LYS A 74 15.61 27.42 -4.19
N VAL A 75 15.23 26.32 -4.83
CA VAL A 75 15.50 24.96 -4.34
C VAL A 75 17.02 24.79 -4.22
N SER A 76 17.49 24.38 -3.05
CA SER A 76 18.91 24.10 -2.86
C SER A 76 19.27 22.73 -3.43
N VAL A 77 20.44 22.61 -4.05
CA VAL A 77 21.00 21.33 -4.53
C VAL A 77 21.08 20.30 -3.40
N THR A 78 21.43 20.74 -2.18
CA THR A 78 21.47 19.88 -0.99
C THR A 78 20.10 19.30 -0.67
N THR A 79 19.03 20.06 -0.91
CA THR A 79 17.66 19.61 -0.70
C THR A 79 17.31 18.50 -1.67
N VAL A 80 17.61 18.68 -2.97
CA VAL A 80 17.39 17.65 -4.00
C VAL A 80 18.15 16.37 -3.64
N ALA A 81 19.43 16.48 -3.28
CA ALA A 81 20.27 15.34 -2.92
C ALA A 81 19.74 14.57 -1.69
N LEU A 82 19.30 15.27 -0.64
CA LEU A 82 18.83 14.62 0.59
C LEU A 82 17.49 13.91 0.38
N PHE A 83 16.55 14.52 -0.35
CA PHE A 83 15.26 13.89 -0.62
C PHE A 83 15.38 12.69 -1.57
N THR A 84 16.22 12.79 -2.59
CA THR A 84 16.48 11.67 -3.51
C THR A 84 17.28 10.54 -2.86
N LEU A 85 18.13 10.85 -1.87
CA LEU A 85 18.79 9.82 -1.05
C LEU A 85 17.78 9.09 -0.15
N ALA A 86 16.85 9.82 0.47
CA ALA A 86 15.78 9.22 1.26
C ALA A 86 14.84 8.36 0.39
N MET A 87 14.55 8.82 -0.83
CA MET A 87 13.82 8.05 -1.85
C MET A 87 14.54 6.75 -2.23
N ALA A 88 15.85 6.80 -2.48
CA ALA A 88 16.63 5.59 -2.76
C ALA A 88 16.64 4.61 -1.57
N ALA A 89 16.75 5.13 -0.34
CA ALA A 89 16.70 4.33 0.88
C ALA A 89 15.33 3.63 1.08
N ALA A 90 14.24 4.24 0.63
CA ALA A 90 12.89 3.65 0.71
C ALA A 90 12.80 2.32 -0.05
N THR A 91 13.59 2.13 -1.10
CA THR A 91 13.68 0.86 -1.85
C THR A 91 14.05 -0.32 -0.94
N GLY A 92 14.94 -0.10 0.04
CA GLY A 92 15.32 -1.15 0.98
C GLY A 92 14.16 -1.67 1.84
N LEU A 93 13.10 -0.87 2.04
CA LEU A 93 11.91 -1.29 2.79
C LEU A 93 11.18 -2.45 2.11
N GLY A 94 11.33 -2.60 0.78
CA GLY A 94 10.76 -3.72 0.04
C GLY A 94 11.32 -5.09 0.47
N ALA A 95 12.50 -5.14 1.08
CA ALA A 95 13.10 -6.37 1.57
C ALA A 95 12.54 -6.85 2.92
N LEU A 96 11.79 -5.99 3.64
CA LEU A 96 11.32 -6.27 5.00
C LEU A 96 10.55 -7.59 5.14
N PRO A 97 9.65 -8.01 4.22
CA PRO A 97 8.92 -9.26 4.36
C PRO A 97 9.84 -10.49 4.48
N PHE A 98 11.01 -10.48 3.82
CA PHE A 98 11.93 -11.63 3.79
C PHE A 98 12.70 -11.82 5.09
N PHE A 99 12.72 -10.82 5.99
CA PHE A 99 13.24 -11.03 7.36
C PHE A 99 12.35 -11.96 8.19
N PHE A 100 11.12 -12.19 7.74
CA PHE A 100 10.10 -12.91 8.47
C PHE A 100 9.58 -14.15 7.74
N VAL A 101 10.00 -14.37 6.49
CA VAL A 101 9.51 -15.44 5.62
C VAL A 101 10.68 -16.18 4.99
N GLU A 102 10.73 -17.48 5.22
CA GLU A 102 11.56 -18.40 4.44
C GLU A 102 10.77 -18.87 3.21
N LEU A 103 11.39 -18.83 2.04
CA LEU A 103 10.75 -19.21 0.78
C LEU A 103 11.04 -20.67 0.46
N ASP A 104 9.99 -21.49 0.37
CA ASP A 104 10.08 -22.76 -0.35
C ASP A 104 10.05 -22.50 -1.88
N ALA A 105 10.30 -23.55 -2.67
CA ALA A 105 10.32 -23.46 -4.13
C ALA A 105 9.02 -22.83 -4.68
N GLN A 106 7.85 -23.28 -4.19
CA GLN A 106 6.58 -22.76 -4.69
C GLN A 106 6.40 -21.26 -4.40
N TRP A 107 6.73 -20.81 -3.18
CA TRP A 107 6.67 -19.40 -2.82
C TRP A 107 7.72 -18.57 -3.55
N ALA A 108 8.91 -19.12 -3.81
CA ALA A 108 9.94 -18.50 -4.64
C ALA A 108 9.44 -18.25 -6.08
N GLY A 109 8.74 -19.23 -6.69
CA GLY A 109 8.11 -19.07 -8.00
C GLY A 109 7.01 -18.00 -8.01
N ILE A 110 6.15 -17.98 -6.98
CA ILE A 110 5.10 -16.95 -6.83
C ILE A 110 5.73 -15.55 -6.67
N CYS A 111 6.78 -15.42 -5.85
CA CYS A 111 7.53 -14.18 -5.66
C CYS A 111 8.16 -13.69 -6.97
N ASN A 112 8.80 -14.56 -7.76
CA ASN A 112 9.31 -14.18 -9.07
C ASN A 112 8.18 -13.76 -10.03
N GLY A 113 7.00 -14.40 -9.97
CA GLY A 113 5.81 -13.95 -10.69
C GLY A 113 5.35 -12.56 -10.27
N MET A 114 5.32 -12.27 -8.96
CA MET A 114 5.01 -10.94 -8.45
C MET A 114 6.02 -9.90 -8.92
N ALA A 115 7.32 -10.21 -8.88
CA ALA A 115 8.39 -9.34 -9.35
C ALA A 115 8.23 -9.01 -10.84
N ALA A 116 7.96 -10.02 -11.68
CA ALA A 116 7.66 -9.83 -13.10
C ALA A 116 6.49 -8.85 -13.32
N GLY A 117 5.41 -8.98 -12.53
CA GLY A 117 4.27 -8.09 -12.62
C GLY A 117 4.60 -6.63 -12.27
N VAL A 118 5.33 -6.41 -11.17
CA VAL A 118 5.78 -5.07 -10.77
C VAL A 118 6.67 -4.44 -11.85
N MET A 119 7.64 -5.19 -12.36
CA MET A 119 8.57 -4.70 -13.39
C MET A 119 7.89 -4.41 -14.73
N LEU A 120 6.87 -5.19 -15.12
CA LEU A 120 6.10 -4.90 -16.33
C LEU A 120 5.29 -3.61 -16.18
N ALA A 121 4.61 -3.41 -15.04
CA ALA A 121 3.87 -2.18 -14.79
C ALA A 121 4.79 -0.96 -14.76
N ALA A 122 5.93 -1.04 -14.07
CA ALA A 122 6.94 0.04 -14.06
C ALA A 122 7.48 0.33 -15.47
N SER A 123 7.61 -0.70 -16.33
CA SER A 123 8.00 -0.49 -17.74
C SER A 123 6.97 0.32 -18.51
N PHE A 124 5.67 0.07 -18.30
CA PHE A 124 4.60 0.84 -18.94
C PHE A 124 4.54 2.28 -18.42
N ASP A 125 4.74 2.48 -17.11
CA ASP A 125 4.85 3.83 -16.53
C ASP A 125 6.01 4.63 -17.16
N LEU A 126 7.18 4.03 -17.36
CA LEU A 126 8.32 4.67 -18.05
C LEU A 126 8.03 5.03 -19.51
N ILE A 127 7.29 4.17 -20.21
CA ILE A 127 6.91 4.41 -21.61
C ILE A 127 5.99 5.64 -21.66
N GLU A 128 5.03 5.74 -20.76
CA GLU A 128 4.11 6.88 -20.70
C GLU A 128 4.84 8.17 -20.32
N GLU A 129 5.71 8.13 -19.30
CA GLU A 129 6.55 9.26 -18.88
C GLU A 129 7.40 9.82 -20.05
N GLY A 130 7.97 8.93 -20.86
CA GLY A 130 8.75 9.31 -22.03
C GLY A 130 7.91 9.98 -23.12
N ARG A 131 6.63 9.60 -23.27
CA ARG A 131 5.71 10.19 -24.24
C ARG A 131 5.30 11.60 -23.86
N ASP A 132 5.20 11.89 -22.56
CA ASP A 132 4.85 13.22 -22.06
C ASP A 132 5.97 14.25 -22.31
N HIS A 133 7.22 13.80 -22.41
CA HIS A 133 8.40 14.65 -22.57
C HIS A 133 8.88 14.82 -24.03
N GLY A 134 8.29 14.14 -25.01
CA GLY A 134 8.70 14.29 -26.40
C GLY A 134 7.97 13.40 -27.42
N SER A 135 8.45 13.43 -28.66
CA SER A 135 7.88 12.58 -29.72
C SER A 135 8.05 11.10 -29.36
N GLY A 136 6.93 10.37 -29.31
CA GLY A 136 6.89 8.93 -28.99
C GLY A 136 7.80 8.04 -29.85
N ASN A 137 8.29 8.54 -30.99
CA ASN A 137 9.28 7.85 -31.81
C ASN A 137 10.59 7.57 -31.05
N TRP A 138 11.06 8.52 -30.23
CA TRP A 138 12.28 8.34 -29.43
C TRP A 138 12.11 7.29 -28.34
N VAL A 139 10.90 7.20 -27.76
CA VAL A 139 10.56 6.16 -26.79
C VAL A 139 10.63 4.78 -27.44
N VAL A 140 10.03 4.61 -28.61
CA VAL A 140 10.06 3.34 -29.35
C VAL A 140 11.49 2.93 -29.73
N ILE A 141 12.30 3.88 -30.21
CA ILE A 141 13.73 3.64 -30.49
C ILE A 141 14.47 3.22 -29.22
N GLY A 142 14.19 3.87 -28.09
CA GLY A 142 14.69 3.49 -26.78
C GLY A 142 14.35 2.04 -26.44
N ILE A 143 13.07 1.66 -26.50
CA ILE A 143 12.60 0.29 -26.19
C ILE A 143 13.36 -0.77 -27.00
N LEU A 144 13.47 -0.55 -28.31
CA LEU A 144 14.16 -1.50 -29.19
C LEU A 144 15.66 -1.59 -28.85
N THR A 145 16.32 -0.45 -28.64
CA THR A 145 17.75 -0.44 -28.31
C THR A 145 18.04 -1.02 -26.92
N GLY A 146 17.18 -0.80 -25.93
CA GLY A 146 17.27 -1.40 -24.60
C GLY A 146 17.15 -2.93 -24.62
N GLY A 147 16.16 -3.45 -25.34
CA GLY A 147 16.00 -4.91 -25.52
C GLY A 147 17.20 -5.56 -26.20
N VAL A 148 17.72 -4.94 -27.27
CA VAL A 148 18.94 -5.40 -27.95
C VAL A 148 20.16 -5.33 -27.03
N PHE A 149 20.30 -4.26 -26.25
CA PHE A 149 21.40 -4.08 -25.31
C PHE A 149 21.44 -5.20 -24.27
N ILE A 150 20.32 -5.51 -23.61
CA ILE A 150 20.29 -6.58 -22.60
C ILE A 150 20.50 -7.96 -23.22
N TRP A 151 19.94 -8.20 -24.41
CA TRP A 151 20.22 -9.44 -25.15
C TRP A 151 21.73 -9.63 -25.41
N LEU A 152 22.43 -8.56 -25.83
CA LEU A 152 23.88 -8.57 -26.00
C LEU A 152 24.63 -8.76 -24.67
N CYS A 153 24.22 -8.08 -23.60
CA CYS A 153 24.80 -8.24 -22.28
C CYS A 153 24.69 -9.68 -21.78
N LYS A 154 23.53 -10.33 -21.99
CA LYS A 154 23.34 -11.74 -21.64
C LYS A 154 24.28 -12.63 -22.46
N GLN A 155 24.32 -12.46 -23.77
CA GLN A 155 25.19 -13.25 -24.64
C GLN A 155 26.67 -13.12 -24.22
N PHE A 156 27.08 -11.91 -23.83
CA PHE A 156 28.42 -11.66 -23.31
C PHE A 156 28.68 -12.37 -21.97
N LEU A 157 27.73 -12.29 -21.02
CA LEU A 157 27.83 -12.99 -19.73
C LEU A 157 27.89 -14.51 -19.88
N GLU A 158 27.09 -15.09 -20.79
CA GLU A 158 27.09 -16.53 -21.08
C GLU A 158 28.40 -17.00 -21.71
N HIS A 159 29.05 -16.15 -22.51
CA HIS A 159 30.28 -16.52 -23.22
C HIS A 159 31.53 -16.43 -22.33
N TYR A 160 31.58 -15.52 -21.35
CA TYR A 160 32.79 -15.22 -20.57
C TYR A 160 32.68 -15.50 -19.07
N GLY A 161 31.52 -15.96 -18.58
CA GLY A 161 31.22 -15.92 -17.15
C GLY A 161 31.37 -17.22 -16.37
N GLU A 162 32.54 -17.49 -15.77
CA GLU A 162 32.57 -18.13 -14.44
C GLU A 162 32.31 -17.05 -13.39
N VAL A 163 31.05 -16.60 -13.30
CA VAL A 163 30.67 -15.49 -12.43
C VAL A 163 30.16 -16.01 -11.08
N SER A 164 30.70 -15.42 -10.01
CA SER A 164 30.27 -15.67 -8.63
C SER A 164 29.89 -14.32 -8.01
N MET A 165 28.69 -14.23 -7.46
CA MET A 165 28.20 -13.03 -6.78
C MET A 165 27.37 -13.47 -5.56
N LEU A 166 27.56 -12.85 -4.39
CA LEU A 166 26.77 -13.14 -3.19
C LEU A 166 26.77 -14.63 -2.78
N ASP A 167 27.92 -15.31 -2.90
CA ASP A 167 28.08 -16.77 -2.72
C ASP A 167 27.24 -17.66 -3.66
N ILE A 168 26.56 -17.06 -4.64
CA ILE A 168 25.85 -17.74 -5.73
C ILE A 168 26.82 -17.89 -6.92
N LYS A 169 26.81 -19.07 -7.56
CA LYS A 169 27.67 -19.40 -8.71
C LYS A 169 26.85 -19.76 -9.94
N GLY A 170 27.42 -19.52 -11.11
CA GLY A 170 26.88 -20.01 -12.38
C GLY A 170 25.65 -19.22 -12.86
N ALA A 171 24.64 -19.91 -13.42
CA ALA A 171 23.51 -19.28 -14.09
C ALA A 171 22.67 -18.36 -13.19
N ASP A 172 22.59 -18.64 -11.88
CA ASP A 172 21.85 -17.81 -10.95
C ASP A 172 22.60 -16.51 -10.60
N ALA A 173 23.95 -16.53 -10.59
CA ALA A 173 24.75 -15.34 -10.42
C ALA A 173 24.60 -14.37 -11.61
N ASN A 174 24.57 -14.90 -12.83
CA ASN A 174 24.34 -14.11 -14.04
C ASN A 174 23.00 -13.36 -13.98
N LYS A 175 21.95 -14.01 -13.50
CA LYS A 175 20.62 -13.40 -13.37
C LYS A 175 20.59 -12.33 -12.29
N VAL A 176 21.21 -12.58 -11.14
CA VAL A 176 21.32 -11.57 -10.07
C VAL A 176 22.07 -10.34 -10.57
N ILE A 177 23.17 -10.52 -11.31
CA ILE A 177 23.92 -9.42 -11.94
C ILE A 177 23.05 -8.66 -12.94
N LEU A 178 22.32 -9.39 -13.80
CA LEU A 178 21.47 -8.78 -14.82
C LEU A 178 20.33 -7.95 -14.19
N VAL A 179 19.68 -8.49 -13.16
CA VAL A 179 18.62 -7.82 -12.41
C VAL A 179 19.16 -6.58 -11.71
N ILE A 180 20.28 -6.69 -10.99
CA ILE A 180 20.91 -5.53 -10.33
C ILE A 180 21.30 -4.47 -11.36
N GLY A 181 21.92 -4.85 -12.46
CA GLY A 181 22.32 -3.93 -13.52
C GLY A 181 21.14 -3.22 -14.18
N ILE A 182 20.07 -3.94 -14.50
CA ILE A 182 18.87 -3.36 -15.12
C ILE A 182 18.13 -2.44 -14.16
N MET A 183 17.96 -2.84 -12.90
CA MET A 183 17.31 -1.99 -11.90
C MET A 183 18.12 -0.74 -11.61
N THR A 184 19.45 -0.81 -11.68
CA THR A 184 20.34 0.35 -11.63
C THR A 184 20.07 1.33 -12.79
N LEU A 185 19.87 0.83 -14.01
CA LEU A 185 19.53 1.65 -15.17
C LEU A 185 18.12 2.25 -15.08
N HIS A 186 17.15 1.49 -14.55
CA HIS A 186 15.80 1.98 -14.28
C HIS A 186 15.81 3.16 -13.30
N SER A 187 16.48 2.98 -12.17
CA SER A 187 16.66 4.00 -11.13
C SER A 187 17.37 5.26 -11.63
N PHE A 188 18.20 5.17 -12.67
CA PHE A 188 18.78 6.34 -13.33
C PHE A 188 17.72 7.19 -14.05
N GLY A 189 16.77 6.55 -14.74
CA GLY A 189 15.65 7.24 -15.39
C GLY A 189 14.78 8.00 -14.39
N GLU A 190 14.41 7.34 -13.30
CA GLU A 190 13.59 7.93 -12.24
C GLU A 190 14.28 9.11 -11.55
N GLY A 191 15.56 8.96 -11.19
CA GLY A 191 16.34 10.03 -10.61
C GLY A 191 16.39 11.26 -11.53
N SER A 192 16.45 11.04 -12.84
CA SER A 192 16.45 12.11 -13.83
C SER A 192 15.13 12.87 -13.84
N GLY A 193 14.00 12.15 -13.86
CA GLY A 193 12.66 12.75 -13.78
C GLY A 193 12.45 13.54 -12.48
N VAL A 194 12.89 13.01 -11.34
CA VAL A 194 12.84 13.71 -10.05
C VAL A 194 13.66 15.00 -10.09
N GLY A 195 14.89 14.96 -10.61
CA GLY A 195 15.74 16.14 -10.73
C GLY A 195 15.10 17.23 -11.60
N VAL A 196 14.56 16.87 -12.76
CA VAL A 196 13.84 17.79 -13.66
C VAL A 196 12.60 18.38 -12.96
N SER A 197 11.89 17.59 -12.15
CA SER A 197 10.69 18.06 -11.45
C SER A 197 10.97 19.17 -10.41
N PHE A 198 12.15 19.16 -9.76
CA PHE A 198 12.58 20.25 -8.87
C PHE A 198 12.90 21.55 -9.60
N ALA A 199 13.26 21.47 -10.89
CA ALA A 199 13.49 22.62 -11.76
C ALA A 199 12.21 23.15 -12.42
N GLY A 200 11.07 22.46 -12.22
CA GLY A 200 9.78 22.85 -12.76
C GLY A 200 9.22 24.17 -12.21
N SER A 201 8.14 24.66 -12.82
CA SER A 201 7.54 25.97 -12.50
C SER A 201 7.06 26.12 -11.06
N LYS A 202 6.80 25.01 -10.35
CA LYS A 202 6.38 24.99 -8.94
C LYS A 202 7.52 24.66 -7.97
N GLY A 203 8.75 24.53 -8.47
CA GLY A 203 9.99 24.37 -7.71
C GLY A 203 9.94 23.26 -6.66
N LEU A 204 10.23 23.63 -5.40
CA LEU A 204 10.32 22.70 -4.28
C LEU A 204 9.07 21.84 -4.11
N SER A 205 7.89 22.44 -4.28
CA SER A 205 6.62 21.77 -4.02
C SER A 205 6.36 20.63 -5.01
N GLN A 206 6.64 20.85 -6.29
CA GLN A 206 6.50 19.83 -7.33
C GLN A 206 7.55 18.75 -7.16
N GLY A 207 8.81 19.12 -6.94
CA GLY A 207 9.88 18.15 -6.74
C GLY A 207 9.67 17.26 -5.52
N LEU A 208 9.18 17.81 -4.40
CA LEU A 208 8.83 17.02 -3.21
C LEU A 208 7.72 16.02 -3.47
N LEU A 209 6.68 16.43 -4.20
CA LEU A 209 5.55 15.55 -4.52
C LEU A 209 6.02 14.37 -5.38
N VAL A 210 6.76 14.66 -6.45
CA VAL A 210 7.30 13.64 -7.37
C VAL A 210 8.28 12.72 -6.62
N THR A 211 9.16 13.28 -5.79
CA THR A 211 10.09 12.47 -4.97
C THR A 211 9.35 11.54 -4.02
N LEU A 212 8.29 12.01 -3.36
CA LEU A 212 7.50 11.18 -2.46
C LEU A 212 6.73 10.09 -3.22
N ALA A 213 6.18 10.42 -4.39
CA ALA A 213 5.50 9.46 -5.23
C ALA A 213 6.44 8.32 -5.64
N ILE A 214 7.63 8.66 -6.12
CA ILE A 214 8.66 7.69 -6.51
C ILE A 214 9.21 6.95 -5.29
N ALA A 215 9.36 7.60 -4.13
CA ALA A 215 9.79 6.90 -2.90
C ALA A 215 8.81 5.79 -2.49
N VAL A 216 7.50 6.00 -2.68
CA VAL A 216 6.50 4.97 -2.44
C VAL A 216 6.52 3.90 -3.53
N HIS A 217 6.72 4.29 -4.80
CA HIS A 217 6.91 3.38 -5.94
C HIS A 217 8.11 2.44 -5.77
N ASN A 218 9.20 2.96 -5.20
CA ASN A 218 10.43 2.22 -4.92
C ASN A 218 10.22 1.06 -3.92
N ILE A 219 9.19 1.10 -3.06
CA ILE A 219 8.95 0.01 -2.10
C ILE A 219 8.53 -1.28 -2.82
N PRO A 220 7.49 -1.28 -3.69
CA PRO A 220 7.21 -2.39 -4.61
C PRO A 220 8.40 -2.83 -5.46
N GLU A 221 9.22 -1.90 -5.95
CA GLU A 221 10.41 -2.28 -6.74
C GLU A 221 11.48 -2.98 -5.93
N GLY A 222 11.79 -2.46 -4.75
CA GLY A 222 12.70 -3.11 -3.82
C GLY A 222 12.19 -4.47 -3.35
N LEU A 223 10.87 -4.62 -3.27
CA LEU A 223 10.23 -5.91 -3.05
C LEU A 223 10.48 -6.85 -4.23
N ALA A 224 10.32 -6.39 -5.47
CA ALA A 224 10.60 -7.17 -6.68
C ALA A 224 12.07 -7.61 -6.77
N VAL A 225 13.01 -6.70 -6.49
CA VAL A 225 14.44 -7.02 -6.40
C VAL A 225 14.68 -8.06 -5.31
N SER A 226 14.15 -7.82 -4.11
CA SER A 226 14.31 -8.73 -2.98
C SER A 226 13.68 -10.10 -3.22
N MET A 227 12.55 -10.21 -3.95
CA MET A 227 11.95 -11.47 -4.36
C MET A 227 12.90 -12.30 -5.24
N VAL A 228 13.55 -11.66 -6.19
CA VAL A 228 14.52 -12.30 -7.09
C VAL A 228 15.77 -12.74 -6.34
N LEU A 229 16.27 -11.93 -5.41
CA LEU A 229 17.45 -12.29 -4.59
C LEU A 229 17.10 -13.38 -3.56
N ALA A 230 15.98 -13.25 -2.84
CA ALA A 230 15.56 -14.20 -1.82
C ALA A 230 15.22 -15.59 -2.40
N SER A 231 14.60 -15.65 -3.59
CA SER A 231 14.35 -16.92 -4.29
C SER A 231 15.62 -17.69 -4.66
N ARG A 232 16.79 -17.03 -4.61
CA ARG A 232 18.12 -17.61 -4.87
C ARG A 232 18.96 -17.77 -3.60
N GLY A 233 18.33 -17.66 -2.42
CA GLY A 233 18.98 -17.90 -1.14
C GLY A 233 19.82 -16.73 -0.61
N VAL A 234 19.70 -15.53 -1.19
CA VAL A 234 20.36 -14.34 -0.63
C VAL A 234 19.70 -13.97 0.70
N SER A 235 20.52 -13.67 1.72
CA SER A 235 20.03 -13.26 3.03
C SER A 235 19.19 -11.97 2.96
N PRO A 236 18.16 -11.80 3.81
CA PRO A 236 17.31 -10.61 3.78
C PRO A 236 18.06 -9.28 3.98
N GLN A 237 19.15 -9.31 4.76
CA GLN A 237 20.04 -8.15 4.95
C GLN A 237 20.75 -7.76 3.65
N ASN A 238 21.25 -8.74 2.92
CA ASN A 238 21.87 -8.51 1.63
C ASN A 238 20.82 -8.08 0.60
N ALA A 239 19.64 -8.70 0.57
CA ALA A 239 18.55 -8.28 -0.30
C ALA A 239 18.15 -6.82 -0.07
N MET A 240 18.04 -6.39 1.20
CA MET A 240 17.81 -4.99 1.57
C MET A 240 18.92 -4.06 1.08
N LEU A 241 20.19 -4.41 1.36
CA LEU A 241 21.34 -3.59 0.96
C LEU A 241 21.43 -3.46 -0.56
N TRP A 242 21.30 -4.57 -1.29
CA TRP A 242 21.37 -4.58 -2.74
C TRP A 242 20.18 -3.87 -3.39
N SER A 243 18.99 -3.92 -2.77
CA SER A 243 17.84 -3.09 -3.21
C SER A 243 18.09 -1.59 -3.04
N VAL A 244 18.82 -1.17 -2.00
CA VAL A 244 19.22 0.25 -1.88
C VAL A 244 20.31 0.59 -2.90
N ILE A 245 21.28 -0.31 -3.11
CA ILE A 245 22.38 -0.11 -4.06
C ILE A 245 21.85 0.11 -5.48
N THR A 246 20.85 -0.68 -5.91
CA THR A 246 20.23 -0.50 -7.24
C THR A 246 19.59 0.88 -7.40
N SER A 247 19.14 1.51 -6.31
CA SER A 247 18.51 2.83 -6.34
C SER A 247 19.45 4.01 -6.06
N LEU A 248 20.72 3.77 -5.69
CA LEU A 248 21.71 4.84 -5.53
C LEU A 248 21.97 5.71 -6.78
N PRO A 249 21.77 5.25 -8.04
CA PRO A 249 21.80 6.14 -9.19
C PRO A 249 20.81 7.30 -9.08
N GLN A 250 19.66 7.12 -8.42
CA GLN A 250 18.63 8.15 -8.29
C GLN A 250 19.18 9.47 -7.74
N PRO A 251 19.79 9.53 -6.53
CA PRO A 251 20.38 10.77 -6.01
C PRO A 251 21.59 11.27 -6.81
N ILE A 252 22.36 10.36 -7.42
CA ILE A 252 23.55 10.72 -8.21
C ILE A 252 23.14 11.51 -9.45
N VAL A 253 22.09 11.08 -10.16
CA VAL A 253 21.64 11.71 -11.41
C VAL A 253 20.63 12.84 -11.20
N ALA A 254 19.88 12.83 -10.10
CA ALA A 254 18.88 13.87 -9.81
C ALA A 254 19.51 15.27 -9.68
N VAL A 255 20.70 15.37 -9.11
CA VAL A 255 21.40 16.65 -8.94
C VAL A 255 21.83 17.25 -10.30
N PRO A 256 22.57 16.53 -11.17
CA PRO A 256 22.85 16.99 -12.53
C PRO A 256 21.57 17.30 -13.33
N SER A 257 20.53 16.47 -13.19
CA SER A 257 19.25 16.67 -13.88
C SER A 257 18.53 17.93 -13.42
N PHE A 258 18.62 18.27 -12.14
CA PHE A 258 18.10 19.54 -11.61
C PHE A 258 18.87 20.74 -12.15
N ILE A 259 20.20 20.65 -12.25
CA ILE A 259 21.06 21.76 -12.74
C ILE A 259 20.92 21.94 -14.26
N CYS A 260 20.77 20.84 -15.01
CA CYS A 260 20.73 20.79 -16.47
C CYS A 260 19.38 20.29 -16.99
N ALA A 261 18.28 20.77 -16.40
CA ALA A 261 16.94 20.25 -16.64
C ALA A 261 16.56 20.18 -18.13
N ASP A 262 16.83 21.23 -18.90
CA ASP A 262 16.51 21.26 -20.34
C ASP A 262 17.21 20.16 -21.15
N ALA A 263 18.45 19.81 -20.80
CA ALA A 263 19.20 18.78 -21.49
C ALA A 263 18.65 17.39 -21.17
N PHE A 264 18.38 17.13 -19.88
CA PHE A 264 17.80 15.86 -19.44
C PHE A 264 16.38 15.67 -19.96
N ASN A 265 15.57 16.73 -19.97
CA ASN A 265 14.20 16.71 -20.47
C ASN A 265 14.15 16.29 -21.96
N LYS A 266 15.09 16.75 -22.79
CA LYS A 266 15.20 16.32 -24.19
C LYS A 266 15.65 14.87 -24.38
N MET A 267 16.44 14.33 -23.46
CA MET A 267 16.94 12.95 -23.52
C MET A 267 15.98 11.94 -22.87
N LEU A 268 15.10 12.40 -21.98
CA LEU A 268 14.18 11.58 -21.20
C LEU A 268 13.42 10.56 -22.07
N PRO A 269 12.79 10.93 -23.21
CA PRO A 269 12.02 9.99 -24.02
C PRO A 269 12.82 8.76 -24.47
N PHE A 270 14.08 8.96 -24.88
CA PHE A 270 14.95 7.86 -25.27
C PHE A 270 15.38 7.03 -24.04
N CYS A 271 15.79 7.69 -22.95
CA CYS A 271 16.29 7.01 -21.76
C CYS A 271 15.23 6.17 -21.05
N THR A 272 14.00 6.68 -20.91
CA THR A 272 12.90 5.92 -20.28
C THR A 272 12.46 4.77 -21.18
N GLY A 273 12.38 4.99 -22.50
CA GLY A 273 12.15 3.92 -23.47
C GLY A 273 13.22 2.83 -23.39
N PHE A 274 14.50 3.21 -23.31
CA PHE A 274 15.62 2.28 -23.16
C PHE A 274 15.51 1.44 -21.89
N ALA A 275 15.25 2.07 -20.74
CA ALA A 275 15.05 1.35 -19.47
C ALA A 275 13.85 0.38 -19.55
N ALA A 276 12.72 0.81 -20.11
CA ALA A 276 11.54 -0.04 -20.31
C ALA A 276 11.84 -1.25 -21.21
N GLY A 277 12.58 -1.05 -22.30
CA GLY A 277 13.03 -2.13 -23.19
C GLY A 277 13.90 -3.17 -22.47
N CYS A 278 14.84 -2.72 -21.64
CA CYS A 278 15.68 -3.58 -20.81
C CYS A 278 14.84 -4.43 -19.84
N MET A 279 13.90 -3.82 -19.12
CA MET A 279 13.06 -4.50 -18.13
C MET A 279 12.08 -5.49 -18.77
N ILE A 280 11.38 -5.09 -19.84
CA ILE A 280 10.46 -5.98 -20.57
C ILE A 280 11.19 -7.23 -21.05
N TRP A 281 12.37 -7.04 -21.66
CA TRP A 281 13.17 -8.17 -22.14
C TRP A 281 13.55 -9.11 -20.98
N MET A 282 14.00 -8.56 -19.85
CA MET A 282 14.41 -9.35 -18.68
C MET A 282 13.25 -10.13 -18.05
N VAL A 283 12.08 -9.50 -17.94
CA VAL A 283 10.89 -10.18 -17.42
C VAL A 283 10.51 -11.38 -18.30
N VAL A 284 10.49 -11.18 -19.62
CA VAL A 284 10.06 -12.21 -20.57
C VAL A 284 11.10 -13.33 -20.70
N ALA A 285 12.38 -12.99 -20.73
CA ALA A 285 13.45 -13.95 -21.01
C ALA A 285 14.00 -14.66 -19.76
N GLU A 286 13.93 -14.03 -18.58
CA GLU A 286 14.55 -14.54 -17.34
C GLU A 286 13.53 -14.80 -16.23
N VAL A 287 12.83 -13.75 -15.76
CA VAL A 287 12.06 -13.84 -14.49
C VAL A 287 10.82 -14.73 -14.62
N LEU A 288 10.01 -14.55 -15.68
CA LEU A 288 8.82 -15.38 -15.88
C LEU A 288 9.19 -16.85 -16.13
N PRO A 289 10.14 -17.19 -17.03
CA PRO A 289 10.58 -18.57 -17.21
C PRO A 289 11.08 -19.22 -15.93
N ASP A 290 11.80 -18.48 -15.07
CA ASP A 290 12.23 -18.99 -13.77
C ASP A 290 11.08 -19.19 -12.80
N ALA A 291 10.11 -18.26 -12.75
CA ALA A 291 8.93 -18.40 -11.91
C ALA A 291 8.14 -19.67 -12.24
N PHE A 292 7.99 -19.98 -13.54
CA PHE A 292 7.28 -21.17 -14.01
C PHE A 292 8.00 -22.50 -13.75
N LYS A 293 9.31 -22.48 -13.44
CA LYS A 293 10.03 -23.70 -13.01
C LYS A 293 9.66 -24.11 -11.60
N GLU A 294 9.41 -23.13 -10.74
CA GLU A 294 9.26 -23.32 -9.30
C GLU A 294 7.81 -23.35 -8.81
N ALA A 295 6.88 -22.74 -9.57
CA ALA A 295 5.46 -22.70 -9.22
C ALA A 295 4.54 -22.95 -10.43
N SER A 296 3.28 -23.31 -10.14
CA SER A 296 2.31 -23.59 -11.21
C SER A 296 2.05 -22.33 -12.07
N PRO A 297 1.86 -22.48 -13.39
CA PRO A 297 1.62 -21.34 -14.28
C PRO A 297 0.43 -20.46 -13.87
N SER A 298 -0.62 -21.06 -13.30
CA SER A 298 -1.79 -20.33 -12.82
C SER A 298 -1.47 -19.45 -11.61
N HIS A 299 -0.65 -19.93 -10.66
CA HIS A 299 -0.26 -19.14 -9.49
C HIS A 299 0.67 -17.99 -9.88
N VAL A 300 1.67 -18.28 -10.74
CA VAL A 300 2.60 -17.26 -11.26
C VAL A 300 1.85 -16.19 -12.04
N ALA A 301 0.94 -16.57 -12.96
CA ALA A 301 0.18 -15.61 -13.75
C ALA A 301 -0.78 -14.78 -12.88
N SER A 302 -1.43 -15.39 -11.88
CA SER A 302 -2.30 -14.67 -10.94
C SER A 302 -1.50 -13.67 -10.10
N ALA A 303 -0.33 -14.08 -9.61
CA ALA A 303 0.56 -13.22 -8.82
C ALA A 303 1.10 -12.04 -9.65
N ALA A 304 1.55 -12.30 -10.88
CA ALA A 304 1.97 -11.26 -11.81
C ALA A 304 0.84 -10.27 -12.13
N THR A 305 -0.37 -10.77 -12.43
CA THR A 305 -1.53 -9.93 -12.75
C THR A 305 -1.95 -9.07 -11.56
N LEU A 306 -1.96 -9.65 -10.36
CA LEU A 306 -2.29 -8.91 -9.13
C LEU A 306 -1.24 -7.81 -8.86
N SER A 307 0.04 -8.12 -9.05
CA SER A 307 1.12 -7.14 -8.95
C SER A 307 0.98 -5.99 -9.96
N VAL A 308 0.69 -6.30 -11.23
CA VAL A 308 0.42 -5.27 -12.26
C VAL A 308 -0.75 -4.40 -11.84
N ALA A 309 -1.89 -4.99 -11.49
CA ALA A 309 -3.08 -4.24 -11.08
C ALA A 309 -2.81 -3.35 -9.86
N THR A 310 -2.01 -3.84 -8.91
CA THR A 310 -1.62 -3.09 -7.71
C THR A 310 -0.70 -1.91 -8.07
N MET A 311 0.28 -2.14 -8.94
CA MET A 311 1.21 -1.10 -9.37
C MET A 311 0.52 -0.03 -10.22
N GLU A 312 -0.37 -0.42 -11.13
CA GLU A 312 -1.22 0.51 -11.91
C GLU A 312 -2.17 1.30 -11.01
N ALA A 313 -2.72 0.68 -9.97
CA ALA A 313 -3.52 1.40 -8.98
C ALA A 313 -2.69 2.46 -8.25
N PHE A 314 -1.42 2.16 -7.92
CA PHE A 314 -0.50 3.15 -7.37
C PHE A 314 -0.15 4.25 -8.39
N GLY A 315 0.19 3.91 -9.62
CA GLY A 315 0.47 4.87 -10.69
C GLY A 315 -0.71 5.81 -10.96
N ALA A 316 -1.91 5.24 -11.14
CA ALA A 316 -3.16 6.00 -11.32
C ALA A 316 -3.48 6.91 -10.13
N MET A 317 -3.19 6.46 -8.91
CA MET A 317 -3.31 7.29 -7.72
C MET A 317 -2.37 8.50 -7.79
N PHE A 318 -1.10 8.29 -8.13
CA PHE A 318 -0.12 9.38 -8.21
C PHE A 318 -0.43 10.37 -9.33
N ARG A 319 -0.87 9.90 -10.50
CA ARG A 319 -1.28 10.79 -11.60
C ARG A 319 -2.47 11.67 -11.21
N ASN A 320 -3.46 11.12 -10.52
CA ASN A 320 -4.59 11.90 -10.01
C ASN A 320 -4.16 12.97 -9.00
N LEU A 321 -3.13 12.68 -8.19
CA LEU A 321 -2.51 13.67 -7.30
C LEU A 321 -1.72 14.75 -8.06
N GLY A 322 -1.04 14.39 -9.15
CA GLY A 322 -0.25 15.31 -9.97
C GLY A 322 -1.09 16.28 -10.80
N LEU A 323 -2.22 15.81 -11.35
CA LEU A 323 -3.12 16.61 -12.20
C LEU A 323 -3.97 17.60 -11.39
N ASN A 324 -4.47 17.19 -10.21
CA ASN A 324 -5.20 18.08 -9.29
C ASN A 324 -4.24 18.74 -8.31
N TYR A 325 -3.30 19.54 -8.83
CA TYR A 325 -2.34 20.28 -8.02
C TYR A 325 -3.00 21.46 -7.29
N ASN A 326 -3.88 21.13 -6.35
CA ASN A 326 -4.15 21.94 -5.17
C ASN A 326 -3.32 21.32 -4.04
N SER A 327 -2.66 22.16 -3.24
CA SER A 327 -1.88 21.73 -2.05
C SER A 327 -2.67 20.81 -1.10
N GLU A 328 -4.00 20.84 -1.20
CA GLU A 328 -4.99 19.99 -0.55
C GLU A 328 -4.74 18.49 -0.77
N GLY A 329 -4.66 18.03 -2.03
CA GLY A 329 -4.59 16.59 -2.36
C GLY A 329 -3.30 15.92 -1.90
N ALA A 330 -2.17 16.61 -2.05
CA ALA A 330 -0.86 16.15 -1.58
C ALA A 330 -0.81 15.98 -0.05
N SER A 331 -1.40 16.91 0.70
CA SER A 331 -1.49 16.82 2.16
C SER A 331 -2.39 15.66 2.60
N GLY A 332 -3.50 15.42 1.89
CA GLY A 332 -4.41 14.32 2.17
C GLY A 332 -3.78 12.95 1.97
N PHE A 333 -3.01 12.80 0.89
CA PHE A 333 -2.26 11.58 0.61
C PHE A 333 -1.17 11.30 1.65
N LEU A 334 -0.37 12.31 2.01
CA LEU A 334 0.70 12.16 3.00
C LEU A 334 0.14 11.77 4.38
N VAL A 335 -0.98 12.37 4.79
CA VAL A 335 -1.71 11.99 6.01
C VAL A 335 -2.23 10.55 5.93
N SER A 336 -2.75 10.15 4.76
CA SER A 336 -3.24 8.79 4.51
C SER A 336 -2.13 7.75 4.56
N LEU A 337 -0.92 8.06 4.09
CA LEU A 337 0.24 7.16 4.17
C LEU A 337 0.74 7.04 5.62
N LEU A 338 0.86 8.16 6.34
CA LEU A 338 1.28 8.17 7.75
C LEU A 338 0.30 7.45 8.66
N PHE A 339 -0.99 7.48 8.34
CA PHE A 339 -2.01 6.69 9.02
C PHE A 339 -1.70 5.19 9.03
N GLY A 340 -1.10 4.69 7.95
CA GLY A 340 -0.71 3.29 7.83
C GLY A 340 0.50 2.90 8.67
N LEU A 341 1.32 3.86 9.09
CA LEU A 341 2.47 3.61 9.95
C LEU A 341 2.05 3.32 11.40
N GLY A 342 0.92 3.89 11.83
CA GLY A 342 0.40 3.72 13.19
C GLY A 342 0.24 2.24 13.60
N PRO A 343 -0.51 1.41 12.84
CA PRO A 343 -0.68 0.00 13.17
C PRO A 343 0.64 -0.79 13.20
N LEU A 344 1.56 -0.51 12.28
CA LEU A 344 2.87 -1.15 12.30
C LEU A 344 3.65 -0.80 13.57
N LEU A 345 3.70 0.48 13.96
CA LEU A 345 4.35 0.94 15.18
C LEU A 345 3.70 0.35 16.44
N GLY A 346 2.37 0.32 16.50
CA GLY A 346 1.64 -0.28 17.62
C GLY A 346 1.91 -1.77 17.78
N GLY A 347 2.01 -2.50 16.66
CA GLY A 347 2.41 -3.91 16.67
C GLY A 347 3.83 -4.11 17.19
N ASN A 348 4.79 -3.31 16.71
CA ASN A 348 6.19 -3.36 17.15
C ASN A 348 6.35 -3.06 18.64
N ILE A 349 5.72 -1.98 19.13
CA ILE A 349 5.77 -1.59 20.54
C ILE A 349 5.21 -2.71 21.43
N LEU A 350 4.06 -3.28 21.04
CA LEU A 350 3.45 -4.34 21.81
C LEU A 350 4.31 -5.61 21.80
N VAL A 351 4.81 -6.04 20.64
CA VAL A 351 5.67 -7.24 20.54
C VAL A 351 6.95 -7.07 21.35
N ALA A 352 7.62 -5.92 21.24
CA ALA A 352 8.82 -5.62 22.02
C ALA A 352 8.54 -5.66 23.53
N PHE A 353 7.43 -5.08 23.97
CA PHE A 353 7.01 -5.13 25.37
C PHE A 353 6.64 -6.55 25.82
N ALA A 354 5.93 -7.31 24.98
CA ALA A 354 5.53 -8.69 25.27
C ALA A 354 6.74 -9.61 25.47
N LEU A 355 7.75 -9.48 24.61
CA LEU A 355 8.99 -10.24 24.70
C LEU A 355 9.84 -9.79 25.91
N ALA A 356 9.97 -8.48 26.14
CA ALA A 356 10.77 -7.95 27.25
C ALA A 356 10.24 -8.39 28.63
N PHE A 357 8.92 -8.50 28.77
CA PHE A 357 8.27 -8.85 30.05
C PHE A 357 7.71 -10.29 30.09
N ASN A 358 7.99 -11.12 29.07
CA ASN A 358 7.47 -12.49 28.94
C ASN A 358 5.97 -12.58 29.24
N LEU A 359 5.18 -11.74 28.57
CA LEU A 359 3.75 -11.64 28.82
C LEU A 359 3.02 -12.94 28.45
N GLN A 360 2.14 -13.39 29.34
CA GLN A 360 1.38 -14.62 29.14
C GLN A 360 0.22 -14.44 28.15
N HIS A 361 -0.16 -15.52 27.45
CA HIS A 361 -1.25 -15.52 26.47
C HIS A 361 -2.57 -14.94 26.98
N ALA A 362 -2.95 -15.26 28.22
CA ALA A 362 -4.19 -14.76 28.84
C ALA A 362 -4.17 -13.23 29.01
N LEU A 363 -3.00 -12.66 29.32
CA LEU A 363 -2.84 -11.22 29.46
C LEU A 363 -2.88 -10.53 28.10
N LEU A 364 -2.17 -11.06 27.10
CA LEU A 364 -2.17 -10.52 25.72
C LEU A 364 -3.57 -10.55 25.10
N THR A 365 -4.30 -11.66 25.24
CA THR A 365 -5.68 -11.76 24.77
C THR A 365 -6.63 -10.80 25.50
N GLY A 366 -6.43 -10.61 26.81
CA GLY A 366 -7.11 -9.57 27.57
C GLY A 366 -6.83 -8.16 27.05
N VAL A 367 -5.56 -7.83 26.77
CA VAL A 367 -5.16 -6.54 26.18
C VAL A 367 -5.86 -6.32 24.84
N ALA A 368 -5.85 -7.32 23.96
CA ALA A 368 -6.51 -7.27 22.66
C ALA A 368 -8.01 -6.94 22.80
N SER A 369 -8.70 -7.65 23.70
CA SER A 369 -10.13 -7.44 23.97
C SER A 369 -10.43 -6.08 24.60
N GLY A 370 -9.58 -5.60 25.51
CA GLY A 370 -9.71 -4.27 26.11
C GLY A 370 -9.59 -3.15 25.07
N ILE A 371 -8.59 -3.24 24.19
CA ILE A 371 -8.41 -2.27 23.09
C ILE A 371 -9.60 -2.31 22.13
N ALA A 372 -10.02 -3.50 21.70
CA ALA A 372 -11.13 -3.67 20.77
C ALA A 372 -12.47 -3.17 21.34
N PHE A 373 -12.69 -3.35 22.65
CA PHE A 373 -13.87 -2.79 23.32
C PHE A 373 -13.88 -1.25 23.23
N VAL A 374 -12.75 -0.61 23.50
CA VAL A 374 -12.64 0.85 23.39
C VAL A 374 -12.85 1.30 21.94
N LEU A 375 -12.21 0.66 20.96
CA LEU A 375 -12.39 0.98 19.54
C LEU A 375 -13.85 0.83 19.09
N GLY A 376 -14.51 -0.26 19.51
CA GLY A 376 -15.91 -0.52 19.18
C GLY A 376 -16.90 0.42 19.89
N ALA A 377 -16.55 1.00 21.05
CA ALA A 377 -17.43 1.90 21.78
C ALA A 377 -17.19 3.38 21.44
N TRP A 378 -15.96 3.77 21.12
CA TRP A 378 -15.54 5.17 21.05
C TRP A 378 -16.34 6.01 20.06
N ARG A 379 -16.39 5.59 18.78
CA ARG A 379 -17.12 6.29 17.72
C ARG A 379 -18.63 6.29 17.93
N PRO A 380 -19.29 5.14 18.21
CA PRO A 380 -20.71 5.10 18.56
C PRO A 380 -21.11 6.07 19.68
N LEU A 381 -20.29 6.14 20.73
CA LEU A 381 -20.57 7.00 21.88
C LEU A 381 -20.47 8.49 21.50
N GLN A 382 -19.50 8.86 20.66
CA GLN A 382 -19.39 10.21 20.10
C GLN A 382 -20.60 10.57 19.23
N LEU A 383 -21.05 9.67 18.35
CA LEU A 383 -22.21 9.90 17.48
C LEU A 383 -23.52 10.07 18.27
N LEU A 384 -23.65 9.32 19.38
CA LEU A 384 -24.80 9.41 20.27
C LEU A 384 -24.80 10.74 21.04
N PHE A 385 -23.68 11.11 21.67
CA PHE A 385 -23.60 12.34 22.46
C PHE A 385 -23.68 13.62 21.62
N SER A 386 -23.16 13.59 20.40
CA SER A 386 -23.29 14.71 19.45
C SER A 386 -24.68 14.80 18.81
N SER A 387 -25.59 13.86 19.09
CA SER A 387 -26.92 13.76 18.48
C SER A 387 -26.90 13.71 16.94
N LYS A 388 -25.76 13.31 16.35
CA LYS A 388 -25.62 13.13 14.89
C LYS A 388 -26.41 11.94 14.36
N MET A 389 -26.59 10.92 15.19
CA MET A 389 -27.32 9.71 14.83
C MET A 389 -28.31 9.32 15.93
N SER A 390 -29.51 8.91 15.53
CA SER A 390 -30.52 8.50 16.51
C SER A 390 -30.08 7.25 17.27
N PHE A 391 -30.45 7.14 18.54
CA PHE A 391 -30.17 5.95 19.36
C PHE A 391 -30.65 4.66 18.68
N PHE A 392 -31.81 4.70 18.02
CA PHE A 392 -32.37 3.54 17.33
C PHE A 392 -31.54 3.15 16.11
N THR A 393 -31.16 4.11 15.27
CA THR A 393 -30.29 3.88 14.10
C THR A 393 -28.93 3.32 14.52
N LEU A 394 -28.33 3.89 15.57
CA LEU A 394 -27.05 3.44 16.10
C LEU A 394 -27.11 2.01 16.62
N THR A 395 -28.10 1.71 17.45
CA THR A 395 -28.28 0.36 18.01
C THR A 395 -28.55 -0.66 16.89
N PHE A 396 -29.35 -0.29 15.88
CA PHE A 396 -29.62 -1.13 14.72
C PHE A 396 -28.35 -1.43 13.92
N LEU A 397 -27.53 -0.43 13.60
CA LEU A 397 -26.28 -0.62 12.85
C LEU A 397 -25.27 -1.46 13.63
N LEU A 398 -25.12 -1.22 14.94
CA LEU A 398 -24.27 -2.03 15.80
C LEU A 398 -24.74 -3.49 15.84
N ALA A 399 -26.06 -3.71 15.94
CA ALA A 399 -26.64 -5.05 15.93
C ALA A 399 -26.47 -5.75 14.58
N MET A 400 -26.63 -5.04 13.46
CA MET A 400 -26.37 -5.57 12.13
C MET A 400 -24.91 -5.99 11.96
N GLY A 401 -23.96 -5.11 12.34
CA GLY A 401 -22.53 -5.41 12.28
C GLY A 401 -22.15 -6.62 13.12
N SER A 402 -22.66 -6.69 14.36
CA SER A 402 -22.45 -7.82 15.26
C SER A 402 -23.03 -9.13 14.70
N THR A 403 -24.22 -9.08 14.11
CA THR A 403 -24.86 -10.25 13.50
C THR A 403 -24.07 -10.72 12.28
N PHE A 404 -23.59 -9.80 11.45
CA PHE A 404 -22.79 -10.09 10.26
C PHE A 404 -21.48 -10.81 10.62
N THR A 405 -20.72 -10.29 11.59
CA THR A 405 -19.45 -10.93 11.99
C THR A 405 -19.68 -12.24 12.74
N HIS A 406 -20.75 -12.36 13.52
CA HIS A 406 -21.13 -13.62 14.16
C HIS A 406 -21.50 -14.70 13.13
N LEU A 407 -22.31 -14.37 12.13
CA LEU A 407 -22.66 -15.30 11.04
C LEU A 407 -21.42 -15.71 10.24
N SER A 408 -20.56 -14.76 9.90
CA SER A 408 -19.28 -15.02 9.21
C SER A 408 -18.37 -15.95 10.02
N THR A 409 -18.27 -15.71 11.33
CA THR A 409 -17.49 -16.56 12.25
C THR A 409 -18.08 -17.97 12.36
N SER A 410 -19.41 -18.08 12.44
CA SER A 410 -20.10 -19.37 12.49
C SER A 410 -19.92 -20.17 11.20
N ALA A 411 -20.03 -19.52 10.05
CA ALA A 411 -19.80 -20.13 8.73
C ALA A 411 -18.36 -20.61 8.58
N ALA A 412 -17.37 -19.77 8.91
CA ALA A 412 -15.95 -20.14 8.87
C ALA A 412 -15.62 -21.35 9.77
N ASN A 413 -16.19 -21.37 10.98
CA ASN A 413 -16.02 -22.51 11.89
C ASN A 413 -16.67 -23.80 11.35
N LYS A 414 -17.84 -23.72 10.71
CA LYS A 414 -18.50 -24.87 10.08
C LYS A 414 -17.70 -25.41 8.89
N LEU A 415 -17.13 -24.53 8.07
CA LEU A 415 -16.29 -24.93 6.94
C LEU A 415 -15.00 -25.60 7.43
N ALA A 416 -14.38 -25.05 8.48
CA ALA A 416 -13.19 -25.64 9.10
C ALA A 416 -13.45 -27.04 9.69
N THR A 417 -14.62 -27.27 10.30
CA THR A 417 -14.99 -28.59 10.83
C THR A 417 -15.34 -29.59 9.72
N GLN A 418 -16.04 -29.17 8.66
CA GLN A 418 -16.32 -30.01 7.49
C GLN A 418 -15.06 -30.44 6.74
N LYS A 419 -14.07 -29.55 6.62
CA LYS A 419 -12.77 -29.86 6.03
C LYS A 419 -12.01 -30.88 6.89
N LYS A 420 -12.16 -30.83 8.21
CA LYS A 420 -11.56 -31.81 9.15
C LYS A 420 -12.21 -33.20 9.07
N THR A 421 -13.51 -33.29 8.77
CA THR A 421 -14.21 -34.58 8.59
C THR A 421 -14.04 -35.19 7.20
N SER A 422 -13.76 -34.38 6.16
CA SER A 422 -13.42 -34.88 4.82
C SER A 422 -11.93 -35.22 4.64
N ALA A 423 -11.03 -34.55 5.38
CA ALA A 423 -9.60 -34.81 5.36
C ALA A 423 -9.19 -36.14 6.03
N SER A 424 -10.10 -36.86 6.70
CA SER A 424 -9.84 -38.25 7.14
C SER A 424 -9.80 -39.24 5.96
N THR A 425 -10.10 -38.80 4.73
CA THR A 425 -10.04 -39.62 3.50
C THR A 425 -9.10 -39.07 2.43
N LEU A 426 -8.48 -37.89 2.62
CA LEU A 426 -7.57 -37.28 1.63
C LEU A 426 -6.44 -36.48 2.33
N SER A 427 -5.62 -37.18 3.11
CA SER A 427 -4.36 -36.62 3.62
C SER A 427 -3.36 -36.52 2.47
N ASN A 428 -2.99 -35.29 2.06
CA ASN A 428 -1.60 -34.88 1.74
C ASN A 428 -1.42 -33.57 0.94
N ALA A 429 -2.44 -32.72 0.69
CA ALA A 429 -2.22 -31.58 -0.22
C ALA A 429 -1.92 -30.20 0.40
N THR A 430 -2.24 -29.87 1.66
CA THR A 430 -1.82 -28.58 2.29
C THR A 430 -1.77 -28.72 3.82
N GLY A 431 -0.58 -28.95 4.38
CA GLY A 431 -0.39 -29.39 5.76
C GLY A 431 -0.19 -28.29 6.81
N PHE A 432 -1.25 -27.62 7.27
CA PHE A 432 -1.24 -26.97 8.59
C PHE A 432 -2.60 -27.11 9.30
N PRO A 433 -2.69 -27.87 10.42
CA PRO A 433 -3.90 -27.93 11.23
C PRO A 433 -4.07 -26.62 12.01
N ILE A 434 -4.86 -25.68 11.49
CA ILE A 434 -5.16 -24.41 12.16
C ILE A 434 -6.00 -24.71 13.42
N SER A 435 -5.51 -24.29 14.58
CA SER A 435 -6.27 -24.45 15.83
C SER A 435 -7.53 -23.57 15.80
N ALA A 436 -8.62 -24.00 16.45
CA ALA A 436 -9.83 -23.18 16.57
C ALA A 436 -9.58 -21.81 17.22
N PHE A 437 -8.49 -21.69 18.00
CA PHE A 437 -8.08 -20.45 18.63
C PHE A 437 -7.39 -19.51 17.64
N THR A 438 -6.51 -20.05 16.80
CA THR A 438 -5.85 -19.34 15.70
C THR A 438 -6.88 -18.83 14.68
N LEU A 439 -7.86 -19.66 14.31
CA LEU A 439 -8.93 -19.26 13.39
C LEU A 439 -9.77 -18.11 13.97
N GLN A 440 -10.13 -18.17 15.26
CA GLN A 440 -10.85 -17.08 15.93
C GLN A 440 -10.04 -15.79 15.98
N SER A 441 -8.72 -15.88 16.21
CA SER A 441 -7.81 -14.73 16.19
C SER A 441 -7.75 -14.09 14.80
N MET A 442 -7.66 -14.89 13.73
CA MET A 442 -7.70 -14.39 12.36
C MET A 442 -9.01 -13.67 12.01
N LEU A 443 -10.16 -14.22 12.44
CA LEU A 443 -11.47 -13.58 12.26
C LEU A 443 -11.59 -12.27 13.05
N SER A 444 -11.02 -12.21 14.26
CA SER A 444 -10.95 -10.97 15.04
C SER A 444 -10.06 -9.91 14.35
N CYS A 445 -8.94 -10.32 13.75
CA CYS A 445 -8.10 -9.43 12.97
C CYS A 445 -8.83 -8.88 11.73
N LEU A 446 -9.66 -9.71 11.09
CA LEU A 446 -10.51 -9.26 9.98
C LEU A 446 -11.55 -8.22 10.42
N ALA A 447 -12.14 -8.37 11.61
CA ALA A 447 -13.03 -7.34 12.18
C ALA A 447 -12.29 -6.01 12.43
N VAL A 448 -11.03 -6.06 12.89
CA VAL A 448 -10.17 -4.86 13.00
C VAL A 448 -9.86 -4.27 11.61
N ALA A 449 -9.64 -5.10 10.59
CA ALA A 449 -9.44 -4.63 9.22
C ALA A 449 -10.68 -3.89 8.69
N LEU A 450 -11.89 -4.42 8.91
CA LEU A 450 -13.14 -3.76 8.52
C LEU A 450 -13.29 -2.38 9.19
N HIS A 451 -12.95 -2.29 10.49
CA HIS A 451 -12.89 -1.01 11.19
C HIS A 451 -11.84 -0.07 10.57
N ALA A 452 -10.66 -0.59 10.21
CA ALA A 452 -9.62 0.20 9.55
C ALA A 452 -10.03 0.71 8.16
N VAL A 453 -10.82 -0.07 7.40
CA VAL A 453 -11.41 0.36 6.13
C VAL A 453 -12.34 1.54 6.35
N ALA A 454 -13.32 1.43 7.26
CA ALA A 454 -14.29 2.50 7.52
C ALA A 454 -13.61 3.79 7.96
N GLU A 455 -12.56 3.69 8.78
CA GLU A 455 -11.78 4.83 9.23
C GLU A 455 -10.91 5.43 8.13
N GLY A 456 -10.31 4.58 7.29
CA GLY A 456 -9.56 5.01 6.11
C GLY A 456 -10.44 5.80 5.15
N LEU A 457 -11.66 5.33 4.85
CA LEU A 457 -12.60 6.07 4.00
C LEU A 457 -12.88 7.47 4.57
N ALA A 458 -13.22 7.55 5.87
CA ALA A 458 -13.45 8.82 6.55
C ALA A 458 -12.23 9.75 6.48
N LEU A 459 -11.03 9.22 6.69
CA LEU A 459 -9.80 9.98 6.58
C LEU A 459 -9.55 10.48 5.15
N GLY A 460 -9.80 9.65 4.14
CA GLY A 460 -9.65 10.02 2.73
C GLY A 460 -10.55 11.17 2.30
N VAL A 461 -11.77 11.23 2.85
CA VAL A 461 -12.69 12.37 2.60
C VAL A 461 -12.28 13.62 3.40
N ALA A 462 -11.71 13.43 4.60
CA ALA A 462 -11.36 14.51 5.50
C ALA A 462 -10.03 15.20 5.18
N ALA A 463 -9.00 14.43 4.88
CA ALA A 463 -7.64 14.91 4.81
C ALA A 463 -7.41 15.96 3.69
N PRO A 464 -8.01 15.84 2.48
CA PRO A 464 -7.89 16.89 1.46
C PRO A 464 -8.50 18.22 1.88
N LYS A 465 -9.60 18.21 2.65
CA LYS A 465 -10.34 19.41 3.07
C LYS A 465 -9.69 20.13 4.26
N ALA A 466 -8.65 19.55 4.85
CA ALA A 466 -7.97 20.06 6.04
C ALA A 466 -6.77 20.96 5.65
N TYR A 467 -7.05 22.17 5.15
CA TYR A 467 -6.05 23.14 4.67
C TYR A 467 -4.96 23.46 5.71
N GLY A 468 -3.69 23.14 5.41
CA GLY A 468 -2.56 23.41 6.32
C GLY A 468 -2.52 22.53 7.58
N PHE A 469 -3.45 21.59 7.73
CA PHE A 469 -3.62 20.74 8.91
C PHE A 469 -2.93 19.39 8.82
N GLY A 470 -2.37 19.01 7.67
CA GLY A 470 -1.71 17.72 7.49
C GLY A 470 -0.72 17.41 8.62
N ARG A 471 0.09 18.40 9.03
CA ARG A 471 1.06 18.30 10.14
C ARG A 471 0.41 18.03 11.51
N HIS A 472 -0.78 18.58 11.76
CA HIS A 472 -1.50 18.43 13.02
C HIS A 472 -2.40 17.19 13.06
N MET A 473 -2.79 16.66 11.90
CA MET A 473 -3.52 15.40 11.79
C MET A 473 -2.61 14.18 11.92
N VAL A 474 -1.32 14.28 11.55
CA VAL A 474 -0.38 13.14 11.60
C VAL A 474 -0.39 12.43 12.96
N LEU A 475 -0.20 13.18 14.04
CA LEU A 475 -0.04 12.59 15.38
C LEU A 475 -1.35 11.94 15.90
N PRO A 476 -2.52 12.61 15.87
CA PRO A 476 -3.81 12.01 16.20
C PRO A 476 -4.11 10.73 15.39
N VAL A 477 -3.90 10.81 14.08
CA VAL A 477 -4.19 9.73 13.12
C VAL A 477 -3.24 8.54 13.36
N SER A 478 -1.98 8.80 13.67
CA SER A 478 -1.00 7.75 14.02
C SER A 478 -1.32 7.08 15.35
N LEU A 479 -1.78 7.83 16.37
CA LEU A 479 -2.17 7.27 17.67
C LEU A 479 -3.40 6.37 17.58
N HIS A 480 -4.35 6.69 16.69
CA HIS A 480 -5.48 5.81 16.40
C HIS A 480 -5.05 4.55 15.65
N GLY A 481 -4.08 4.67 14.73
CA GLY A 481 -3.43 3.53 14.11
C GLY A 481 -2.73 2.60 15.11
N LEU A 482 -2.04 3.18 16.08
CA LEU A 482 -1.24 2.48 17.09
C LEU A 482 -2.07 1.52 17.95
N THR A 483 -3.30 1.89 18.33
CA THR A 483 -4.20 1.00 19.06
C THR A 483 -4.65 -0.19 18.23
N ARG A 484 -4.99 0.01 16.94
CA ARG A 484 -5.37 -1.09 16.03
C ARG A 484 -4.22 -2.08 15.83
N GLY A 485 -3.01 -1.55 15.64
CA GLY A 485 -1.78 -2.33 15.56
C GLY A 485 -1.54 -3.21 16.77
N ALA A 486 -1.62 -2.62 17.96
CA ALA A 486 -1.47 -3.32 19.23
C ALA A 486 -2.60 -4.35 19.46
N ALA A 487 -3.84 -4.07 19.07
CA ALA A 487 -4.95 -5.02 19.17
C ALA A 487 -4.69 -6.27 18.32
N VAL A 488 -4.24 -6.09 17.08
CA VAL A 488 -3.95 -7.19 16.14
C VAL A 488 -2.73 -7.98 16.60
N ALA A 489 -1.64 -7.31 16.96
CA ALA A 489 -0.46 -7.98 17.48
C ALA A 489 -0.75 -8.79 18.76
N SER A 490 -1.49 -8.22 19.71
CA SER A 490 -1.84 -8.91 20.95
C SER A 490 -2.78 -10.09 20.71
N CYS A 491 -3.69 -9.95 19.75
CA CYS A 491 -4.60 -11.01 19.32
C CYS A 491 -3.86 -12.19 18.66
N ILE A 492 -2.89 -11.92 17.78
CA ILE A 492 -2.12 -12.96 17.08
C ILE A 492 -1.09 -13.58 18.02
N PHE A 493 -0.32 -12.77 18.75
CA PHE A 493 0.69 -13.25 19.70
C PHE A 493 0.02 -14.09 20.79
N GLY A 494 -1.04 -13.56 21.38
CA GLY A 494 -1.83 -14.28 22.37
C GLY A 494 -2.42 -15.60 21.86
N ALA A 495 -2.63 -15.74 20.54
CA ALA A 495 -3.23 -16.92 19.94
C ALA A 495 -2.25 -17.97 19.39
N THR A 496 -1.08 -17.53 18.95
CA THR A 496 -0.14 -18.36 18.17
C THR A 496 1.25 -18.44 18.79
N ASP A 497 1.53 -17.62 19.80
CA ASP A 497 2.89 -17.40 20.33
C ASP A 497 3.91 -16.89 19.29
N SER A 498 3.43 -16.51 18.10
CA SER A 498 4.28 -16.03 17.01
C SER A 498 4.35 -14.51 17.03
N TRP A 499 5.47 -13.99 17.52
CA TRP A 499 5.76 -12.57 17.39
C TRP A 499 5.91 -12.14 15.93
N TYR A 500 6.39 -13.05 15.06
CA TYR A 500 6.46 -12.85 13.61
C TYR A 500 5.08 -12.65 12.98
N GLY A 501 4.14 -13.56 13.26
CA GLY A 501 2.77 -13.45 12.77
C GLY A 501 2.08 -12.18 13.27
N SER A 502 2.45 -11.72 14.46
CA SER A 502 1.92 -10.50 15.07
C SER A 502 2.38 -9.25 14.33
N LEU A 503 3.67 -9.14 14.01
CA LEU A 503 4.21 -8.04 13.21
C LEU A 503 3.65 -8.04 11.79
N ALA A 504 3.56 -9.21 11.16
CA ALA A 504 2.96 -9.37 9.84
C ALA A 504 1.49 -8.92 9.82
N GLY A 505 0.69 -9.35 10.80
CA GLY A 505 -0.71 -8.93 10.95
C GLY A 505 -0.87 -7.43 11.16
N SER A 506 -0.05 -6.83 12.03
CA SER A 506 -0.06 -5.37 12.25
C SER A 506 0.36 -4.58 11.01
N GLY A 507 1.33 -5.08 10.24
CA GLY A 507 1.74 -4.50 8.96
C GLY A 507 0.62 -4.53 7.92
N LEU A 508 -0.08 -5.67 7.77
CA LEU A 508 -1.24 -5.80 6.88
C LEU A 508 -2.33 -4.80 7.24
N ILE A 509 -2.65 -4.64 8.52
CA ILE A 509 -3.63 -3.66 9.00
C ILE A 509 -3.15 -2.22 8.76
N GLY A 510 -1.85 -1.99 8.81
CA GLY A 510 -1.21 -0.74 8.41
C GLY A 510 -1.50 -0.35 6.96
N ILE A 511 -1.65 -1.32 6.05
CA ILE A 511 -1.93 -1.04 4.63
C ILE A 511 -3.42 -0.74 4.38
N VAL A 512 -4.32 -1.38 5.14
CA VAL A 512 -5.78 -1.28 4.95
C VAL A 512 -6.29 0.17 5.03
N GLY A 513 -5.81 0.93 6.02
CA GLY A 513 -6.22 2.32 6.23
C GLY A 513 -5.86 3.25 5.05
N PRO A 514 -4.58 3.35 4.66
CA PRO A 514 -4.14 4.11 3.48
C PRO A 514 -4.87 3.71 2.20
N VAL A 515 -4.98 2.41 1.88
CA VAL A 515 -5.64 1.92 0.66
C VAL A 515 -7.09 2.40 0.62
N SER A 516 -7.79 2.30 1.74
CA SER A 516 -9.16 2.77 1.87
C SER A 516 -9.28 4.30 1.72
N ALA A 517 -8.39 5.06 2.36
CA ALA A 517 -8.37 6.52 2.25
C ALA A 517 -8.10 6.99 0.81
N ILE A 518 -7.14 6.37 0.15
CA ILE A 518 -6.82 6.58 -1.26
C ILE A 518 -8.04 6.26 -2.12
N ALA A 519 -8.70 5.12 -1.89
CA ALA A 519 -9.89 4.73 -2.65
C ALA A 519 -11.02 5.76 -2.51
N ALA A 520 -11.21 6.34 -1.32
CA ALA A 520 -12.19 7.40 -1.10
C ALA A 520 -11.83 8.68 -1.87
N ILE A 521 -10.56 9.09 -1.87
CA ILE A 521 -10.07 10.25 -2.63
C ILE A 521 -10.31 10.06 -4.12
N LEU A 522 -9.93 8.90 -4.67
CA LEU A 522 -10.04 8.61 -6.10
C LEU A 522 -11.48 8.42 -6.57
N SER A 523 -12.32 7.83 -5.72
CA SER A 523 -13.74 7.60 -6.03
C SER A 523 -14.60 8.84 -5.83
N GLY A 524 -14.05 9.91 -5.23
CA GLY A 524 -14.80 11.12 -4.89
C GLY A 524 -15.93 10.86 -3.90
N ILE A 525 -15.75 9.93 -2.96
CA ILE A 525 -16.75 9.60 -1.94
C ILE A 525 -16.98 10.83 -1.06
N ASP A 526 -18.24 11.16 -0.78
CA ASP A 526 -18.59 12.24 0.13
C ASP A 526 -18.69 11.72 1.58
N TYR A 527 -18.96 12.61 2.53
CA TYR A 527 -19.13 12.19 3.93
C TYR A 527 -20.44 11.43 4.19
N SER A 528 -21.32 11.33 3.18
CA SER A 528 -22.65 10.75 3.36
C SER A 528 -22.52 9.25 3.67
N GLY A 529 -23.12 8.81 4.78
CA GLY A 529 -23.15 7.39 5.14
C GLY A 529 -21.86 6.82 5.77
N LEU A 530 -20.75 7.56 5.83
CA LEU A 530 -19.51 7.06 6.46
C LEU A 530 -19.69 6.80 7.97
N ASP A 531 -20.47 7.62 8.66
CA ASP A 531 -20.85 7.38 10.07
C ASP A 531 -21.64 6.08 10.24
N HIS A 532 -22.47 5.71 9.25
CA HIS A 532 -23.26 4.48 9.29
C HIS A 532 -22.37 3.26 9.09
N LEU A 533 -21.43 3.35 8.14
CA LEU A 533 -20.43 2.31 7.90
C LEU A 533 -19.50 2.11 9.10
N MET A 534 -19.07 3.21 9.73
CA MET A 534 -18.27 3.18 10.95
C MET A 534 -19.03 2.48 12.08
N ALA A 535 -20.29 2.87 12.34
CA ALA A 535 -21.12 2.22 13.36
C ALA A 535 -21.33 0.72 13.08
N PHE A 536 -21.55 0.35 11.83
CA PHE A 536 -21.61 -1.06 11.42
C PHE A 536 -20.29 -1.80 11.73
N ALA A 537 -19.14 -1.21 11.37
CA ALA A 537 -17.84 -1.82 11.61
C ALA A 537 -17.51 -1.97 13.11
N CYS A 538 -17.85 -0.97 13.94
CA CYS A 538 -17.74 -1.04 15.40
C CYS A 538 -18.57 -2.18 15.99
N GLY A 539 -19.78 -2.41 15.46
CA GLY A 539 -20.64 -3.52 15.89
C GLY A 539 -20.00 -4.88 15.66
N GLY A 540 -19.21 -5.02 14.58
CA GLY A 540 -18.51 -6.24 14.23
C GLY A 540 -17.40 -6.66 15.21
N LEU A 541 -16.77 -5.72 15.90
CA LEU A 541 -15.69 -5.98 16.86
C LEU A 541 -16.17 -6.69 18.14
N ILE A 542 -17.38 -6.35 18.60
CA ILE A 542 -17.94 -6.80 19.87
C ILE A 542 -18.02 -8.34 19.95
N PRO A 543 -18.68 -9.07 19.04
CA PRO A 543 -18.83 -10.53 19.17
C PRO A 543 -17.49 -11.27 19.02
N CYS A 544 -16.59 -10.81 18.15
CA CYS A 544 -15.29 -11.43 17.92
C CYS A 544 -14.42 -11.39 19.18
N PHE A 545 -14.23 -10.20 19.76
CA PHE A 545 -13.38 -10.03 20.95
C PHE A 545 -14.06 -10.49 22.24
N TRP A 546 -15.40 -10.49 22.31
CA TRP A 546 -16.14 -11.09 23.43
C TRP A 546 -15.95 -12.60 23.50
N SER A 547 -15.99 -13.29 22.37
CA SER A 547 -15.76 -14.74 22.31
C SER A 547 -14.33 -15.10 22.75
N MET A 548 -13.33 -14.30 22.35
CA MET A 548 -11.94 -14.44 22.77
C MET A 548 -11.78 -14.19 24.27
N LEU A 549 -12.34 -13.09 24.79
CA LEU A 549 -12.26 -12.75 26.20
C LEU A 549 -12.89 -13.83 27.07
N ARG A 550 -14.09 -14.31 26.70
CA ARG A 550 -14.78 -15.39 27.42
C ARG A 550 -13.91 -16.65 27.54
N ARG A 551 -13.13 -16.96 26.50
CA ARG A 551 -12.22 -18.12 26.50
C ARG A 551 -10.97 -17.86 27.34
N ALA A 552 -10.38 -16.67 27.25
CA ALA A 552 -9.23 -16.27 28.07
C ALA A 552 -9.57 -16.29 29.58
N MET A 553 -10.75 -15.77 29.95
CA MET A 553 -11.25 -15.78 31.33
C MET A 553 -11.45 -17.19 31.88
N ARG A 554 -11.74 -18.18 31.04
CA ARG A 554 -11.82 -19.60 31.49
C ARG A 554 -10.46 -20.22 31.80
N LEU A 555 -9.38 -19.68 31.23
CA LEU A 555 -8.02 -20.16 31.44
C LEU A 555 -7.39 -19.49 32.67
N ASP A 556 -7.42 -18.15 32.72
CA ASP A 556 -6.88 -17.37 33.82
C ASP A 556 -7.64 -16.05 33.95
N THR A 557 -8.61 -16.02 34.87
CA THR A 557 -9.47 -14.86 35.15
C THR A 557 -8.66 -13.63 35.56
N GLN A 558 -7.65 -13.80 36.41
CA GLN A 558 -6.91 -12.68 36.98
C GLN A 558 -6.08 -11.98 35.91
N LYS A 559 -5.30 -12.74 35.15
CA LYS A 559 -4.44 -12.18 34.10
C LYS A 559 -5.23 -11.63 32.92
N SER A 560 -6.33 -12.29 32.56
CA SER A 560 -7.23 -11.79 31.51
C SER A 560 -7.88 -10.47 31.91
N THR A 561 -8.33 -10.34 33.17
CA THR A 561 -8.92 -9.10 33.69
C THR A 561 -7.89 -7.97 33.73
N MET A 562 -6.67 -8.24 34.22
CA MET A 562 -5.57 -7.27 34.18
C MET A 562 -5.23 -6.84 32.75
N GLY A 563 -5.19 -7.79 31.81
CA GLY A 563 -4.99 -7.51 30.40
C GLY A 563 -6.07 -6.58 29.83
N VAL A 564 -7.35 -6.86 30.11
CA VAL A 564 -8.46 -5.98 29.68
C VAL A 564 -8.30 -4.58 30.24
N MET A 565 -8.00 -4.43 31.53
CA MET A 565 -7.79 -3.12 32.14
C MET A 565 -6.63 -2.36 31.49
N ALA A 566 -5.50 -3.04 31.24
CA ALA A 566 -4.34 -2.45 30.57
C ALA A 566 -4.67 -2.03 29.14
N GLY A 567 -5.37 -2.88 28.37
CA GLY A 567 -5.82 -2.58 27.01
C GLY A 567 -6.79 -1.40 26.95
N VAL A 568 -7.77 -1.34 27.86
CA VAL A 568 -8.70 -0.21 27.98
C VAL A 568 -7.95 1.08 28.31
N GLY A 569 -7.03 1.04 29.29
CA GLY A 569 -6.22 2.19 29.68
C GLY A 569 -5.37 2.72 28.53
N PHE A 570 -4.63 1.83 27.87
CA PHE A 570 -3.80 2.17 26.72
C PHE A 570 -4.60 2.77 25.56
N ALA A 571 -5.71 2.14 25.17
CA ALA A 571 -6.55 2.63 24.10
C ALA A 571 -7.17 3.99 24.44
N THR A 572 -7.67 4.15 25.67
CA THR A 572 -8.27 5.42 26.14
C THR A 572 -7.24 6.54 26.12
N VAL A 573 -6.00 6.29 26.57
CA VAL A 573 -4.93 7.30 26.52
C VAL A 573 -4.64 7.71 25.08
N CYS A 574 -4.43 6.76 24.16
CA CYS A 574 -4.16 7.07 22.75
C CYS A 574 -5.28 7.89 22.10
N LEU A 575 -6.54 7.51 22.35
CA LEU A 575 -7.71 8.18 21.78
C LEU A 575 -8.03 9.53 22.46
N MET A 576 -7.77 9.69 23.76
CA MET A 576 -7.90 10.99 24.44
C MET A 576 -6.78 11.96 24.04
N SER A 577 -5.54 11.48 23.88
CA SER A 577 -4.44 12.28 23.36
C SER A 577 -4.74 12.84 21.96
N THR A 578 -5.45 12.07 21.14
CA THR A 578 -5.98 12.52 19.84
C THR A 578 -6.91 13.72 20.02
N LYS A 579 -7.83 13.69 21.00
CA LYS A 579 -8.74 14.82 21.31
C LYS A 579 -7.98 16.07 21.80
N LEU A 580 -6.98 15.89 22.67
CA LEU A 580 -6.16 16.99 23.21
C LEU A 580 -5.32 17.68 22.13
N VAL A 581 -4.76 16.92 21.19
CA VAL A 581 -4.00 17.46 20.06
C VAL A 581 -4.92 18.17 19.07
N CYS A 582 -6.14 17.68 18.87
CA CYS A 582 -7.12 18.31 17.99
C CYS A 582 -7.69 19.63 18.54
N LEU A 583 -7.91 19.75 19.85
CA LEU A 583 -8.55 20.91 20.52
C LEU A 583 -7.96 22.30 20.18
N HIS A 584 -6.71 22.36 19.70
CA HIS A 584 -6.03 23.60 19.31
C HIS A 584 -5.83 23.76 17.80
N THR A 585 -6.55 23.00 16.97
CA THR A 585 -6.37 22.97 15.51
C THR A 585 -7.67 23.30 14.79
N PRO A 586 -7.67 24.17 13.76
CA PRO A 586 -8.86 24.42 12.93
C PRO A 586 -9.46 23.20 12.20
N TYR A 587 -8.83 22.02 12.22
CA TYR A 587 -9.46 20.73 11.90
C TYR A 587 -10.79 20.53 12.65
N CYS A 588 -10.88 21.04 13.87
CA CYS A 588 -12.07 21.02 14.70
C CYS A 588 -13.24 21.88 14.21
N ASN A 589 -12.97 22.87 13.36
CA ASN A 589 -14.00 23.71 12.76
C ASN A 589 -14.51 23.16 11.42
N SER A 590 -13.69 22.36 10.72
CA SER A 590 -14.06 21.75 9.43
C SER A 590 -14.59 20.32 9.55
N ALA A 591 -14.20 19.59 10.60
CA ALA A 591 -14.77 18.34 11.05
C ALA A 591 -15.41 18.58 12.43
N PRO A 592 -16.68 19.02 12.51
CA PRO A 592 -17.36 19.35 13.77
C PRO A 592 -17.44 18.18 14.78
N GLU A 593 -17.06 16.97 14.36
CA GLU A 593 -16.97 15.72 15.14
C GLU A 593 -15.81 15.70 16.15
N ALA A 594 -14.80 16.56 16.00
CA ALA A 594 -13.63 16.54 16.88
C ALA A 594 -13.78 17.43 18.14
N VAL A 595 -14.73 18.37 18.16
CA VAL A 595 -14.79 19.42 19.21
C VAL A 595 -16.12 19.65 19.92
N ARG A 596 -17.23 18.99 19.56
CA ARG A 596 -18.43 19.01 20.41
C ARG A 596 -18.54 17.76 21.28
#